data_AF-A0A160N113-F1
#
_entry.id   AF-A0A160N113-F1
#
_cell.length_a   1.000
_cell.length_b   1.000
_cell.length_c   1.000
_cell.angle_alpha   90.00
_cell.angle_beta   90.00
_cell.angle_gamma   90.00
#
_symmetry.space_group_name_H-M   'P 1'
#
loop_
_entity.id
_entity.type
_entity.pdbx_description
1 polymer ?
#
loop_
_entity_poly.entity_id
_entity_poly.type
_entity_poly.pdbx_seq_one_letter_code
_entity_poly.pdbx_strand_id
1 'polypeptide(L)'
;MRILKAGLVYFLWVFGTGFALAFIRIPLLVPAFGVRIAELLETPVMLAVIVWASRRLAHRHAELGRARRLLAGLVGFVLLIGAELCVAYFLGARSPGQYIASRDPVSGSVYLASLFFFAVAPAMWFARQGPGDSPERAPRDGTA
;
A
#
# COMPACT_ATOMS: atom_id res chain seq x y z
N MET A 1 9.23 -17.08 2.36
CA MET A 1 7.84 -16.92 2.88
C MET A 1 7.53 -15.59 3.57
N ARG A 2 8.46 -14.95 4.31
CA ARG A 2 8.15 -13.70 5.05
C ARG A 2 7.67 -12.54 4.14
N ILE A 3 8.23 -12.37 2.95
CA ILE A 3 7.87 -11.28 2.01
C ILE A 3 6.42 -11.41 1.51
N LEU A 4 6.03 -12.61 1.08
CA LEU A 4 4.68 -12.86 0.53
C LEU A 4 3.61 -12.65 1.60
N LYS A 5 3.84 -13.16 2.82
CA LYS A 5 2.96 -12.95 3.97
C LYS A 5 2.87 -11.47 4.36
N ALA A 6 4.00 -10.76 4.35
CA ALA A 6 4.07 -9.33 4.63
C ALA A 6 3.28 -8.52 3.60
N GLY A 7 3.47 -8.79 2.30
CA GLY A 7 2.73 -8.17 1.21
C GLY A 7 1.22 -8.46 1.28
N LEU A 8 0.84 -9.70 1.61
CA LEU A 8 -0.56 -10.09 1.79
C LEU A 8 -1.22 -9.32 2.94
N VAL A 9 -0.58 -9.24 4.11
CA VAL A 9 -1.11 -8.50 5.27
C VAL A 9 -1.22 -7.01 4.95
N TYR A 10 -0.22 -6.44 4.28
CA TYR A 10 -0.24 -5.05 3.83
C TYR A 10 -1.41 -4.78 2.88
N PHE A 11 -1.59 -5.64 1.87
CA PHE A 11 -2.73 -5.61 0.96
C PHE A 11 -4.06 -5.69 1.72
N LEU A 12 -4.24 -6.65 2.63
CA LEU A 12 -5.50 -6.86 3.35
C LEU A 12 -5.93 -5.62 4.15
N TRP A 13 -4.98 -4.94 4.81
CA TRP A 13 -5.30 -3.71 5.53
C TRP A 13 -5.76 -2.59 4.61
N VAL A 14 -5.01 -2.34 3.53
CA VAL A 14 -5.30 -1.23 2.62
C VAL A 14 -6.56 -1.51 1.78
N PHE A 15 -6.64 -2.69 1.16
CA PHE A 15 -7.80 -3.10 0.37
C PHE A 15 -9.06 -3.22 1.22
N GLY A 16 -8.98 -3.85 2.40
CA GLY A 16 -10.14 -4.00 3.28
C GLY A 16 -10.69 -2.65 3.74
N THR A 17 -9.81 -1.69 4.04
CA THR A 17 -10.23 -0.35 4.43
C THR A 17 -10.85 0.41 3.25
N GLY A 18 -10.21 0.39 2.08
CA GLY A 18 -10.76 1.04 0.86
C GLY A 18 -12.09 0.42 0.43
N PHE A 19 -12.22 -0.89 0.51
CA PHE A 19 -13.48 -1.58 0.23
C PHE A 19 -14.59 -1.15 1.19
N ALA A 20 -14.32 -1.10 2.49
CA ALA A 20 -15.29 -0.64 3.49
C ALA A 20 -15.67 0.83 3.28
N LEU A 21 -14.71 1.70 2.97
CA LEU A 21 -14.96 3.10 2.64
C LEU A 21 -15.82 3.23 1.38
N ALA A 22 -15.58 2.41 0.35
CA ALA A 22 -16.40 2.41 -0.86
C ALA A 22 -17.88 2.06 -0.56
N PHE A 23 -18.13 1.10 0.33
CA PHE A 23 -19.48 0.74 0.79
C PHE A 23 -20.20 1.87 1.51
N ILE A 24 -19.48 2.76 2.18
CA ILE A 24 -20.05 3.96 2.82
C ILE A 24 -20.20 5.08 1.79
N ARG A 25 -19.19 5.27 0.92
CA ARG A 25 -19.14 6.34 -0.08
C ARG A 25 -20.29 6.25 -1.06
N ILE A 26 -20.54 5.08 -1.64
CA ILE A 26 -21.53 4.88 -2.71
C ILE A 26 -22.95 5.30 -2.28
N PRO A 27 -23.49 4.85 -1.13
CA PRO A 27 -24.84 5.22 -0.70
C PRO A 27 -24.93 6.59 -0.03
N LEU A 28 -23.87 7.10 0.62
CA LEU A 28 -23.97 8.31 1.46
C LEU A 28 -23.30 9.55 0.85
N LEU A 29 -22.07 9.41 0.33
CA LEU A 29 -21.29 10.56 -0.12
C LEU A 29 -21.57 10.92 -1.58
N VAL A 30 -21.82 9.92 -2.45
CA VAL A 30 -22.13 10.17 -3.86
C VAL A 30 -23.42 10.98 -4.05
N PRO A 31 -24.53 10.68 -3.35
CA PRO A 31 -25.76 11.48 -3.49
C PRO A 31 -25.64 12.88 -2.89
N ALA A 32 -24.80 13.05 -1.85
CA ALA A 32 -24.68 14.32 -1.13
C ALA A 32 -23.69 15.31 -1.75
N PHE A 33 -22.56 14.81 -2.29
CA PHE A 33 -21.44 15.66 -2.74
C PHE A 33 -21.01 15.40 -4.19
N GLY A 34 -21.63 14.43 -4.86
CA GLY A 34 -21.23 13.97 -6.19
C GLY A 34 -19.97 13.11 -6.18
N VAL A 35 -19.73 12.42 -7.30
CA VAL A 35 -18.67 11.40 -7.43
C VAL A 35 -17.27 11.97 -7.17
N ARG A 36 -16.95 13.15 -7.72
CA ARG A 36 -15.59 13.73 -7.65
C ARG A 36 -15.17 14.12 -6.24
N ILE A 37 -16.02 14.83 -5.49
CA ILE A 37 -15.71 15.27 -4.12
C ILE A 37 -15.62 14.06 -3.19
N ALA A 38 -16.52 13.09 -3.36
CA ALA A 38 -16.53 11.86 -2.59
C ALA A 38 -15.23 11.05 -2.76
N GLU A 39 -14.72 10.95 -3.99
CA GLU A 39 -13.43 10.30 -4.27
C GLU A 39 -12.26 11.06 -3.66
N LEU A 40 -12.21 12.38 -3.82
CA LEU A 40 -11.14 13.20 -3.27
C LEU A 40 -11.08 13.13 -1.74
N LEU A 41 -12.22 13.08 -1.04
CA LEU A 41 -12.25 12.91 0.41
C LEU A 41 -11.74 11.54 0.88
N GLU A 42 -11.88 10.50 0.06
CA GLU A 42 -11.39 9.16 0.36
C GLU A 42 -9.86 9.07 0.21
N THR A 43 -9.28 9.81 -0.76
CA THR A 43 -7.84 9.78 -1.03
C THR A 43 -6.93 10.10 0.17
N PRO A 44 -7.15 11.16 0.99
CA PRO A 44 -6.29 11.43 2.14
C PRO A 44 -6.42 10.37 3.23
N VAL A 45 -7.61 9.80 3.41
CA VAL A 45 -7.84 8.70 4.37
C VAL A 45 -7.06 7.46 3.91
N MET A 46 -7.15 7.12 2.63
CA MET A 46 -6.40 6.00 2.06
C MET A 46 -4.88 6.20 2.16
N LEU A 47 -4.36 7.40 1.89
CA LEU A 47 -2.95 7.71 2.07
C LEU A 47 -2.51 7.53 3.54
N ALA A 48 -3.33 7.96 4.51
CA ALA A 48 -3.04 7.75 5.92
C ALA A 48 -2.97 6.26 6.29
N VAL A 49 -3.89 5.45 5.76
CA VAL A 49 -3.90 3.99 5.95
C VAL A 49 -2.67 3.34 5.32
N ILE A 50 -2.29 3.76 4.11
CA ILE A 50 -1.08 3.29 3.40
C ILE A 50 0.17 3.59 4.24
N VAL A 51 0.31 4.83 4.74
CA VAL A 51 1.42 5.23 5.61
C VAL A 51 1.44 4.39 6.87
N TRP A 52 0.31 4.25 7.56
CA TRP A 52 0.21 3.48 8.80
C TRP A 52 0.55 2.00 8.59
N ALA A 53 0.01 1.37 7.54
CA ALA A 53 0.26 -0.02 7.23
C ALA A 53 1.72 -0.26 6.81
N SER A 54 2.31 0.67 6.04
CA SER A 54 3.73 0.65 5.65
C SER A 54 4.65 0.79 6.86
N ARG A 55 4.36 1.72 7.79
CA ARG A 55 5.08 1.85 9.07
C ARG A 55 5.03 0.54 9.84
N ARG A 56 3.83 -0.02 9.99
CA ARG A 56 3.63 -1.24 10.76
C ARG A 56 4.39 -2.42 10.15
N LEU A 57 4.39 -2.53 8.83
CA LEU A 57 5.18 -3.52 8.08
C LEU A 57 6.68 -3.36 8.34
N ALA A 58 7.20 -2.13 8.23
CA ALA A 58 8.61 -1.82 8.42
C ALA A 58 9.06 -2.08 9.87
N HIS A 59 8.22 -1.78 10.86
CA HIS A 59 8.51 -2.04 12.28
C HIS A 59 8.39 -3.54 12.64
N ARG A 60 7.39 -4.25 12.13
CA ARG A 60 7.23 -5.71 12.34
C ARG A 60 8.31 -6.55 11.67
N HIS A 61 8.95 -6.00 10.65
CA HIS A 61 9.97 -6.67 9.86
C HIS A 61 11.23 -5.80 9.75
N ALA A 62 11.74 -5.38 10.91
CA ALA A 62 12.92 -4.51 11.01
C ALA A 62 14.15 -5.12 10.30
N GLU A 63 14.31 -6.44 10.41
CA GLU A 63 15.34 -7.25 9.75
C GLU A 63 15.18 -7.41 8.22
N LEU A 64 14.08 -6.96 7.61
CA LEU A 64 13.97 -6.89 6.15
C LEU A 64 14.61 -5.59 5.64
N GLY A 65 15.68 -5.70 4.85
CA GLY A 65 16.26 -4.57 4.13
C GLY A 65 15.28 -3.90 3.16
N ARG A 66 15.60 -2.67 2.72
CA ARG A 66 14.70 -1.82 1.89
C ARG A 66 14.20 -2.53 0.63
N ALA A 67 15.08 -3.24 -0.09
CA ALA A 67 14.72 -3.98 -1.31
C ALA A 67 13.64 -5.05 -1.07
N ARG A 68 13.72 -5.78 0.06
CA ARG A 68 12.74 -6.82 0.41
C ARG A 68 11.39 -6.21 0.81
N ARG A 69 11.38 -5.02 1.39
CA ARG A 69 10.14 -4.27 1.68
C ARG A 69 9.49 -3.74 0.42
N LEU A 70 10.29 -3.25 -0.54
CA LEU A 70 9.79 -2.86 -1.86
C LEU A 70 9.12 -4.04 -2.56
N LEU A 71 9.74 -5.22 -2.53
CA LEU A 71 9.13 -6.44 -3.08
C LEU A 71 7.81 -6.79 -2.38
N ALA A 72 7.72 -6.62 -1.05
CA ALA A 72 6.45 -6.83 -0.33
C ALA A 72 5.37 -5.82 -0.76
N GLY A 73 5.75 -4.55 -0.98
CA GLY A 73 4.87 -3.53 -1.53
C GLY A 73 4.40 -3.86 -2.95
N LEU A 74 5.30 -4.33 -3.81
CA LEU A 74 4.98 -4.75 -5.18
C LEU A 74 4.04 -5.96 -5.21
N VAL A 75 4.26 -6.96 -4.34
CA VAL A 75 3.32 -8.09 -4.16
C VAL A 75 1.95 -7.57 -3.74
N GLY A 76 1.90 -6.66 -2.76
CA GLY A 76 0.65 -6.02 -2.34
C GLY A 76 -0.03 -5.27 -3.48
N PHE A 77 0.74 -4.57 -4.32
CA PHE A 77 0.25 -3.84 -5.49
C PHE A 77 -0.40 -4.75 -6.52
N VAL A 78 0.25 -5.86 -6.88
CA VAL A 78 -0.32 -6.85 -7.80
C VAL A 78 -1.61 -7.43 -7.25
N LEU A 79 -1.64 -7.78 -5.95
CA LEU A 79 -2.85 -8.27 -5.30
C LEU A 79 -3.97 -7.22 -5.29
N LEU A 80 -3.64 -5.96 -5.05
CA LEU A 80 -4.59 -4.85 -5.00
C LEU A 80 -5.25 -4.60 -6.37
N ILE A 81 -4.45 -4.50 -7.42
CA ILE A 81 -4.96 -4.35 -8.79
C ILE A 81 -5.80 -5.56 -9.19
N GLY A 82 -5.33 -6.77 -8.90
CA GLY A 82 -6.08 -7.99 -9.17
C GLY A 82 -7.44 -8.01 -8.48
N ALA A 83 -7.49 -7.65 -7.19
CA ALA A 83 -8.73 -7.58 -6.42
C ALA A 83 -9.66 -6.48 -6.93
N GLU A 84 -9.16 -5.30 -7.28
CA GLU A 84 -9.98 -4.21 -7.84
C GLU A 84 -10.61 -4.62 -9.19
N LEU A 85 -9.83 -5.25 -10.07
CA LEU A 85 -10.34 -5.76 -11.35
C LEU A 85 -11.38 -6.86 -11.16
N CYS A 86 -11.16 -7.79 -10.22
CA CYS A 86 -12.15 -8.81 -9.88
C CYS A 86 -13.45 -8.16 -9.38
N VAL A 87 -13.38 -7.22 -8.44
CA VAL A 87 -14.57 -6.53 -7.92
C VAL A 87 -15.28 -5.76 -9.03
N ALA A 88 -14.54 -5.04 -9.88
CA ALA A 88 -15.12 -4.29 -11.00
C ALA A 88 -15.87 -5.21 -11.99
N TYR A 89 -15.30 -6.39 -12.27
CA TYR A 89 -15.94 -7.38 -13.13
C TYR A 89 -17.22 -7.96 -12.49
N PHE A 90 -17.16 -8.38 -11.22
CA PHE A 90 -18.29 -9.04 -10.55
C PHE A 90 -19.43 -8.08 -10.14
N LEU A 91 -19.11 -6.87 -9.64
CA LEU A 91 -20.12 -5.91 -9.16
C LEU A 91 -20.55 -4.91 -10.23
N GLY A 92 -19.64 -4.52 -11.13
CA GLY A 92 -19.89 -3.44 -12.08
C GLY A 92 -20.50 -3.90 -13.41
N ALA A 93 -20.38 -5.19 -13.75
CA ALA A 93 -20.71 -5.74 -15.07
C ALA A 93 -20.07 -4.98 -16.26
N ARG A 94 -19.00 -4.21 -16.01
CA ARG A 94 -18.27 -3.45 -17.03
C ARG A 94 -16.92 -4.10 -17.29
N SER A 95 -16.48 -4.09 -18.54
CA SER A 95 -15.15 -4.57 -18.88
C SER A 95 -14.07 -3.63 -18.30
N PRO A 96 -12.87 -4.15 -17.97
CA PRO A 96 -11.77 -3.34 -17.45
C PRO A 96 -11.43 -2.12 -18.32
N GLY A 97 -11.58 -2.24 -19.64
CA GLY A 97 -11.37 -1.14 -20.59
C GLY A 97 -12.41 -0.02 -20.47
N GLN A 98 -13.69 -0.36 -20.24
CA GLN A 98 -14.75 0.62 -19.99
C GLN A 98 -14.60 1.30 -18.62
N TYR A 99 -14.06 0.59 -17.63
CA TYR A 99 -13.75 1.16 -16.31
C TYR A 99 -12.65 2.22 -16.40
N ILE A 100 -11.61 1.98 -17.19
CA ILE A 100 -10.53 2.95 -17.41
C ILE A 100 -11.02 4.15 -18.24
N ALA A 101 -11.79 3.91 -19.31
CA ALA A 101 -12.26 4.97 -20.21
C ALA A 101 -13.29 5.93 -19.60
N SER A 102 -14.01 5.50 -18.55
CA SER A 102 -15.01 6.32 -17.86
C SER A 102 -14.46 7.08 -16.65
N ARG A 103 -13.16 6.92 -16.33
CA ARG A 103 -12.57 7.50 -15.14
C ARG A 103 -12.34 8.99 -15.33
N ASP A 104 -12.75 9.79 -14.35
CA ASP A 104 -12.52 11.23 -14.34
C ASP A 104 -11.00 11.52 -14.40
N PRO A 105 -10.52 12.43 -15.25
CA PRO A 105 -9.08 12.65 -15.45
C PRO A 105 -8.36 13.09 -14.18
N VAL A 106 -9.02 13.90 -13.34
CA VAL A 106 -8.42 14.44 -12.11
C VAL A 106 -8.36 13.34 -11.06
N SER A 107 -9.50 12.73 -10.74
CA SER A 107 -9.56 11.66 -9.73
C SER A 107 -8.72 10.43 -10.14
N GLY A 108 -8.72 10.09 -11.43
CA GLY A 108 -7.92 9.01 -11.99
C GLY A 108 -6.41 9.23 -11.79
N SER A 109 -5.92 10.46 -12.01
CA SER A 109 -4.50 10.78 -11.79
C SER A 109 -4.09 10.67 -10.31
N VAL A 110 -4.93 11.16 -9.39
CA VAL A 110 -4.70 11.05 -7.94
C VAL A 110 -4.70 9.60 -7.50
N TYR A 111 -5.62 8.79 -8.04
CA TYR A 111 -5.66 7.36 -7.79
C TYR A 111 -4.38 6.65 -8.27
N LEU A 112 -3.92 6.92 -9.49
CA LEU A 112 -2.66 6.36 -10.02
C LEU A 112 -1.44 6.79 -9.20
N ALA A 113 -1.38 8.05 -8.77
CA ALA A 113 -0.33 8.53 -7.88
C ALA A 113 -0.37 7.81 -6.53
N SER A 114 -1.57 7.58 -5.98
CA SER A 114 -1.76 6.85 -4.71
C SER A 114 -1.36 5.38 -4.83
N LEU A 115 -1.62 4.75 -5.97
CA LEU A 115 -1.18 3.39 -6.29
C LEU A 115 0.35 3.28 -6.37
N PHE A 116 0.98 4.23 -7.07
CA PHE A 116 2.43 4.29 -7.12
C PHE A 116 3.01 4.46 -5.71
N PHE A 117 2.45 5.39 -4.93
CA PHE A 117 2.84 5.59 -3.55
C PHE A 117 2.66 4.33 -2.71
N PHE A 118 1.53 3.63 -2.83
CA PHE A 118 1.27 2.36 -2.15
C PHE A 118 2.35 1.30 -2.42
N ALA A 119 2.82 1.19 -3.65
CA ALA A 119 3.85 0.22 -4.04
C ALA A 119 5.22 0.54 -3.40
N VAL A 120 5.59 1.81 -3.30
CA VAL A 120 6.92 2.24 -2.82
C VAL A 120 6.97 2.55 -1.32
N ALA A 121 5.83 2.89 -0.70
CA ALA A 121 5.72 3.30 0.70
C ALA A 121 6.35 2.30 1.69
N PRO A 122 6.28 0.97 1.53
CA PRO A 122 6.97 0.06 2.44
C PRO A 122 8.49 0.25 2.54
N ALA A 123 9.14 0.80 1.51
CA ALA A 123 10.58 0.89 1.40
C ALA A 123 11.20 2.20 1.92
N MET A 124 10.44 3.30 1.96
CA MET A 124 10.98 4.61 2.38
C MET A 124 11.12 4.75 3.92
N TRP A 125 10.67 3.74 4.66
CA TRP A 125 10.56 3.78 6.12
C TRP A 125 11.79 3.13 6.73
N PHE A 126 12.58 3.92 7.45
CA PHE A 126 13.74 3.45 8.18
C PHE A 126 13.29 2.55 9.33
N ALA A 127 13.64 1.26 9.27
CA ALA A 127 13.69 0.50 10.51
C ALA A 127 15.00 0.82 11.19
N ARG A 128 14.95 1.07 12.50
CA ARG A 128 16.15 1.03 13.33
C ARG A 128 16.79 -0.34 13.11
N GLN A 129 18.01 -0.37 12.58
CA GLN A 129 18.85 -1.55 12.66
C GLN A 129 19.02 -1.82 14.16
N GLY A 130 18.70 -3.04 14.60
CA GLY A 130 19.00 -3.44 15.97
C GLY A 130 20.51 -3.27 16.20
N PRO A 131 20.94 -2.80 17.37
CA PRO A 131 22.36 -2.72 17.71
C PRO A 131 22.91 -4.14 17.79
N GLY A 132 23.48 -4.64 16.68
CA GLY A 132 23.96 -6.02 16.57
C GLY A 132 25.17 -6.19 15.67
N ASP A 133 25.33 -5.36 14.64
CA ASP A 133 26.51 -5.42 13.76
C ASP A 133 27.57 -4.41 14.21
N SER A 134 28.06 -4.55 15.45
CA SER A 134 29.40 -4.05 15.74
C SER A 134 30.36 -5.09 15.18
N PRO A 135 31.18 -4.79 14.16
CA PRO A 135 32.26 -5.69 13.79
C PRO A 135 33.10 -5.88 15.05
N GLU A 136 33.13 -7.12 15.51
CA GLU A 136 33.98 -7.60 16.58
C GLU A 136 35.37 -7.01 16.36
N ARG A 137 35.76 -6.07 17.25
CA ARG A 137 37.11 -5.52 17.23
C ARG A 137 38.04 -6.71 17.46
N ALA A 138 38.73 -7.12 16.40
CA ALA A 138 39.80 -8.09 16.48
C ALA A 138 40.73 -7.73 17.66
N PRO A 139 41.20 -8.72 18.45
CA PRO A 139 42.14 -8.44 19.52
C PRO A 139 43.39 -7.81 18.91
N ARG A 140 43.59 -6.52 19.19
CA ARG A 140 44.93 -5.93 19.17
C ARG A 140 45.53 -6.28 20.51
N ASP A 141 46.47 -7.22 20.47
CA ASP A 141 47.73 -7.21 21.20
C ASP A 141 48.47 -8.50 20.76
N GLY A 142 49.71 -8.46 20.30
CA GLY A 142 50.74 -7.47 20.58
C GLY A 142 51.98 -8.27 20.94
N THR A 143 52.79 -8.56 19.93
CA THR A 143 54.18 -9.00 20.08
C THR A 143 54.94 -8.01 20.96
N ALA A 144 55.52 -8.51 22.05
CA ALA A 144 56.73 -7.97 22.67
C ALA A 144 57.37 -9.09 23.50
#